data_AF-A0A3D3I987-F1
#
_entry.id   AF-A0A3D3I987-F1
#
_cell.length_a   1.000
_cell.length_b   1.000
_cell.length_c   1.000
_cell.angle_alpha   90.00
_cell.angle_beta   90.00
_cell.angle_gamma   90.00
#
_symmetry.space_group_name_H-M   'P 1'
#
loop_
_entity.id
_entity.type
_entity.pdbx_description
1 polymer ?
#
loop_
_entity_poly.entity_id
_entity_poly.type
_entity_poly.pdbx_seq_one_letter_code
_entity_poly.pdbx_strand_id
1 'polypeptide(L)'
;MKSLYTIGLLILSNTFMTFAWYGHLKFKEMKWSESLPLLSIVVISWGIAFFEYLLQVPANRMGFKGNGGPFSLVELKVIQEVITLVVFVA
;
A
#
# COMPACT_ATOMS: atom_id res chain seq x y z
N MET A 1 -21.90 3.92 1.20
CA MET A 1 -21.14 2.95 0.37
C MET A 1 -19.72 3.41 0.06
N LYS A 2 -19.50 4.68 -0.35
CA LYS A 2 -18.14 5.19 -0.68
C LYS A 2 -17.08 4.99 0.41
N SER A 3 -17.47 5.05 1.69
CA SER A 3 -16.56 4.82 2.83
C SER A 3 -15.97 3.41 2.84
N LEU A 4 -16.82 2.38 2.68
CA LEU A 4 -16.39 0.98 2.70
C LEU A 4 -15.48 0.65 1.51
N TYR A 5 -15.81 1.13 0.32
CA TYR A 5 -14.95 0.97 -0.86
C TYR A 5 -13.59 1.67 -0.69
N THR A 6 -13.59 2.87 -0.12
CA THR A 6 -12.34 3.59 0.19
C THR A 6 -11.49 2.76 1.14
N ILE A 7 -12.02 2.38 2.29
CA ILE A 7 -11.28 1.62 3.31
C ILE A 7 -10.79 0.28 2.75
N GLY A 8 -11.62 -0.46 2.02
CA GLY A 8 -11.23 -1.73 1.41
C GLY A 8 -10.05 -1.58 0.44
N LEU A 9 -10.07 -0.57 -0.43
CA LEU A 9 -8.96 -0.29 -1.34
C LEU A 9 -7.70 0.18 -0.61
N LEU A 10 -7.86 1.00 0.44
CA LEU A 10 -6.76 1.46 1.29
C LEU A 10 -6.07 0.27 2.00
N ILE A 11 -6.83 -0.72 2.46
CA ILE A 11 -6.30 -1.98 3.03
C ILE A 11 -5.54 -2.78 1.98
N LEU A 12 -6.15 -3.02 0.81
CA LEU A 12 -5.50 -3.77 -0.28
C LEU A 12 -4.21 -3.08 -0.74
N SER A 13 -4.22 -1.76 -0.87
CA SER A 13 -3.03 -0.96 -1.18
C SER A 13 -1.93 -1.17 -0.15
N ASN A 14 -2.28 -1.19 1.14
CA ASN A 14 -1.32 -1.36 2.22
C ASN A 14 -0.61 -2.73 2.18
N THR A 15 -1.31 -3.77 1.72
CA THR A 15 -0.70 -5.08 1.48
C THR A 15 0.42 -4.99 0.44
N PHE A 16 0.19 -4.30 -0.69
CA PHE A 16 1.23 -4.08 -1.70
C PHE A 16 2.39 -3.24 -1.17
N MET A 17 2.11 -2.18 -0.41
CA MET A 17 3.13 -1.35 0.25
C MET A 17 4.05 -2.21 1.15
N THR A 18 3.45 -3.05 2.00
CA THR A 18 4.20 -3.95 2.89
C THR A 18 5.09 -4.91 2.11
N PHE A 19 4.61 -5.48 1.00
CA PHE A 19 5.43 -6.31 0.12
C PHE A 19 6.55 -5.54 -0.58
N ALA A 20 6.27 -4.33 -1.08
CA ALA A 20 7.28 -3.49 -1.74
C ALA A 20 8.42 -3.13 -0.77
N TRP A 21 8.10 -2.82 0.48
CA TRP A 21 9.07 -2.36 1.47
C TRP A 21 9.81 -3.50 2.16
N TYR A 22 9.12 -4.59 2.53
CA TYR A 22 9.69 -5.65 3.38
C TYR A 22 9.74 -7.02 2.71
N GLY A 23 8.99 -7.24 1.62
CA GLY A 23 8.93 -8.55 0.96
C GLY A 23 10.30 -9.08 0.53
N HIS A 24 11.17 -8.19 0.03
CA HIS A 24 12.53 -8.56 -0.37
C HIS A 24 13.42 -9.06 0.78
N LEU A 25 13.17 -8.63 2.02
CA LEU A 25 13.89 -9.13 3.20
C LEU A 25 13.53 -10.60 3.46
N LYS A 26 12.26 -10.96 3.27
CA LYS A 26 11.77 -12.34 3.39
C LYS A 26 12.17 -13.20 2.19
N PHE A 27 12.28 -12.61 1.00
CA PHE A 27 12.78 -13.30 -0.19
C PHE A 27 14.26 -13.65 -0.09
N LYS A 28 15.05 -12.99 0.76
CA LYS A 28 16.45 -13.37 0.97
C LYS A 28 16.62 -14.82 1.48
N GLU A 29 15.57 -15.41 2.05
CA GLU A 29 15.51 -16.84 2.44
C GLU A 29 15.28 -17.77 1.23
N MET A 30 14.82 -17.24 0.09
CA MET A 30 14.61 -18.00 -1.13
C MET A 30 15.88 -17.98 -2.00
N LYS A 31 16.34 -19.16 -2.39
CA LYS A 31 17.59 -19.38 -3.15
C LYS A 31 17.72 -18.57 -4.46
N TRP A 32 16.61 -18.16 -5.07
CA TRP A 32 16.60 -17.38 -6.32
C TRP A 32 16.86 -15.87 -6.13
N SER A 33 16.69 -15.37 -4.91
CA SER A 33 16.81 -13.94 -4.56
C SER A 33 18.02 -13.62 -3.66
N GLU A 34 18.75 -14.64 -3.22
CA GLU A 34 19.94 -14.51 -2.37
C GLU A 34 21.07 -13.70 -3.05
N SER A 35 21.17 -13.77 -4.39
CA SER A 35 22.19 -13.11 -5.19
C SER A 35 21.69 -11.92 -6.01
N LEU A 36 20.44 -11.46 -5.78
CA LEU A 36 19.91 -10.33 -6.54
C LEU A 36 20.67 -9.04 -6.18
N PRO A 37 21.20 -8.30 -7.18
CA PRO A 37 21.78 -6.99 -6.94
C PRO A 37 20.76 -6.03 -6.34
N LEU A 38 21.22 -5.08 -5.53
CA LEU A 38 20.37 -4.05 -4.90
C LEU A 38 19.49 -3.34 -5.92
N LEU A 39 20.03 -3.03 -7.11
CA LEU A 39 19.29 -2.38 -8.19
C LEU A 39 18.08 -3.21 -8.63
N SER A 40 18.23 -4.53 -8.77
CA SER A 40 17.14 -5.42 -9.15
C SER A 40 16.05 -5.44 -8.09
N ILE A 41 16.43 -5.44 -6.80
CA ILE A 41 15.48 -5.36 -5.68
C ILE A 41 14.69 -4.06 -5.73
N VAL A 42 15.36 -2.93 -5.93
CA VAL A 42 14.70 -1.61 -6.05
C VAL A 42 13.70 -1.58 -7.20
N VAL A 43 14.08 -2.10 -8.37
CA VAL A 43 13.19 -2.13 -9.54
C VAL A 43 11.97 -3.03 -9.31
N ILE A 44 12.15 -4.19 -8.67
CA ILE A 44 11.04 -5.08 -8.30
C ILE A 44 10.12 -4.39 -7.29
N SER A 45 10.67 -3.76 -6.25
CA SER A 45 9.91 -3.00 -5.27
C SER A 45 9.12 -1.85 -5.90
N TRP A 46 9.68 -1.15 -6.88
CA TRP A 46 8.95 -0.15 -7.67
C TRP A 46 7.82 -0.76 -8.49
N GLY A 47 8.05 -1.92 -9.09
CA GLY A 47 7.01 -2.67 -9.80
C GLY A 47 5.83 -3.03 -8.89
N ILE A 48 6.10 -3.41 -7.64
CA ILE A 48 5.04 -3.70 -6.65
C ILE A 48 4.35 -2.40 -6.21
N ALA A 49 5.11 -1.34 -5.91
CA ALA A 49 4.58 -0.03 -5.52
C ALA A 49 3.67 0.58 -6.60
N PHE A 50 3.90 0.27 -7.88
CA PHE A 50 2.97 0.67 -8.95
C PHE A 50 1.54 0.17 -8.70
N PHE A 51 1.37 -1.11 -8.29
CA PHE A 51 0.05 -1.67 -7.99
C PHE A 51 -0.56 -1.10 -6.70
N GLU A 52 0.27 -0.78 -5.70
CA GLU A 52 -0.16 0.01 -4.54
C GLU A 52 -0.82 1.33 -5.02
N TYR A 53 -0.12 2.12 -5.84
CA TYR A 53 -0.63 3.40 -6.32
C TYR A 53 -1.91 3.28 -7.15
N LEU A 54 -2.07 2.20 -7.94
CA LEU A 54 -3.30 1.94 -8.68
C LEU A 54 -4.53 1.78 -7.77
N LEU A 55 -4.34 1.39 -6.50
CA LEU A 55 -5.42 1.26 -5.52
C LEU A 55 -5.52 2.49 -4.62
N GLN A 56 -4.37 2.99 -4.15
CA GLN A 56 -4.26 4.13 -3.25
C GLN A 56 -4.86 5.41 -3.84
N VAL A 57 -4.54 5.72 -5.10
CA VAL A 57 -4.95 6.97 -5.74
C VAL A 57 -6.48 7.01 -5.95
N PRO A 58 -7.13 6.00 -6.54
CA PRO A 58 -8.59 5.98 -6.62
C PRO A 58 -9.27 5.98 -5.24
N ALA A 59 -8.74 5.24 -4.26
CA ALA A 59 -9.30 5.20 -2.92
C ALA A 59 -9.34 6.59 -2.27
N ASN A 60 -8.20 7.30 -2.28
CA ASN A 60 -8.11 8.64 -1.73
C ASN A 60 -8.97 9.64 -2.51
N ARG A 61 -9.03 9.53 -3.84
CA ARG A 61 -9.89 10.41 -4.65
C ARG A 61 -11.38 10.18 -4.37
N MET A 62 -11.82 8.94 -4.21
CA MET A 62 -13.21 8.60 -3.88
C MET A 62 -13.58 8.96 -2.44
N GLY A 63 -12.63 8.82 -1.52
CA GLY A 63 -12.82 9.12 -0.10
C GLY A 63 -12.80 10.60 0.24
N PHE A 64 -12.11 11.42 -0.55
CA PHE A 64 -11.86 12.82 -0.22
C PHE A 64 -13.12 13.70 -0.36
N LYS A 65 -13.38 14.50 0.67
CA LYS A 65 -14.54 15.38 0.80
C LYS A 65 -14.66 16.38 -0.35
N GLY A 66 -13.53 16.90 -0.85
CA GLY A 66 -13.50 17.79 -2.01
C GLY A 66 -13.99 17.14 -3.31
N ASN A 67 -13.99 15.81 -3.40
CA ASN A 67 -14.50 15.04 -4.55
C ASN A 67 -15.90 14.42 -4.28
N GLY A 68 -16.60 14.86 -3.22
CA GLY A 68 -17.88 14.29 -2.81
C GLY A 68 -17.75 12.95 -2.07
N GLY A 69 -16.58 12.69 -1.48
CA GLY A 69 -16.33 11.61 -0.52
C GLY A 69 -16.67 12.00 0.92
N PRO A 70 -16.62 11.05 1.86
CA PRO A 70 -17.02 11.29 3.26
C PRO A 70 -15.89 11.84 4.15
N PHE A 71 -14.62 11.77 3.74
CA PHE A 71 -13.46 12.01 4.60
C PHE A 71 -12.68 13.26 4.20
N SER A 72 -12.23 14.05 5.16
CA SER A 72 -11.20 15.07 4.97
C SER A 72 -9.84 14.44 4.63
N LEU A 73 -8.90 15.26 4.15
CA LEU A 73 -7.53 14.83 3.86
C LEU A 73 -6.85 14.24 5.11
N VAL A 74 -7.05 14.90 6.25
CA VAL A 74 -6.47 14.48 7.53
C VAL A 74 -7.05 13.13 7.95
N GLU A 75 -8.37 12.95 7.86
CA GLU A 75 -9.02 11.67 8.19
C GLU A 75 -8.51 10.54 7.29
N LEU A 76 -8.37 10.77 5.98
CA LEU A 76 -7.81 9.76 5.06
C LEU A 76 -6.38 9.37 5.45
N LYS A 77 -5.55 10.34 5.84
CA LYS A 77 -4.18 10.08 6.27
C LYS A 77 -4.16 9.28 7.58
N VAL A 78 -4.98 9.66 8.56
CA VAL A 78 -5.09 8.93 9.84
C VAL A 78 -5.59 7.50 9.60
N ILE A 79 -6.60 7.30 8.76
CA ILE A 79 -7.10 5.97 8.38
C ILE A 79 -5.97 5.13 7.78
N GLN A 80 -5.16 5.71 6.90
CA GLN A 80 -4.00 5.04 6.31
C GLN A 80 -2.96 4.63 7.35
N GLU A 81 -2.63 5.49 8.32
CA GLU A 81 -1.70 5.12 9.41
C GLU A 81 -2.25 3.99 10.28
N VAL A 82 -3.55 4.05 10.63
CA VAL A 82 -4.20 2.98 11.38
C VAL A 82 -4.16 1.67 10.59
N ILE A 83 -4.48 1.71 9.29
CA ILE A 83 -4.41 0.54 8.41
C ILE A 83 -2.99 -0.02 8.36
N THR A 84 -1.97 0.83 8.18
CA THR A 84 -0.56 0.41 8.18
C THR A 84 -0.20 -0.31 9.45
N LEU A 85 -0.51 0.26 10.61
CA LEU A 85 -0.18 -0.35 11.89
C LEU A 85 -0.94 -1.67 12.11
N VAL A 86 -2.22 -1.72 11.76
CA VAL A 86 -3.05 -2.94 11.90
C VAL A 86 -2.55 -4.05 10.98
N VAL A 87 -2.28 -3.75 9.71
CA VAL A 87 -1.78 -4.74 8.73
C VAL A 87 -0.37 -5.20 9.06
N PHE A 88 0.48 -4.32 9.61
CA PHE A 88 1.86 -4.67 9.94
C PHE A 88 1.98 -5.53 11.20
N VAL A 89 1.07 -5.36 12.16
CA VAL A 89 1.06 -6.13 13.42
C VAL A 89 0.33 -7.48 13.28
N ALA A 90 -0.58 -7.60 12.32
CA ALA A 90 -1.32 -8.83 12.02
C ALA A 90 -0.42 -9.92 11.41
#